data_AF-A0A848WZ07-F1
#
_entry.id   AF-A0A848WZ07-F1
#
_cell.length_a   1.000
_cell.length_b   1.000
_cell.length_c   1.000
_cell.angle_alpha   90.00
_cell.angle_beta   90.00
_cell.angle_gamma   90.00
#
_symmetry.space_group_name_H-M   'P 1'
#
loop_
_entity.id
_entity.type
_entity.pdbx_description
1 polymer ?
#
loop_
_entity_poly.entity_id
_entity_poly.type
_entity_poly.pdbx_seq_one_letter_code
_entity_poly.pdbx_strand_id
1 'polypeptide(L)'
;LIPSEEDLAGCEIEMASEGDRLVRLRRMLHEFRDSNVADYVFMDCPPSLGVMMTSALAAADELIIPLQCEYFGLEGLAKIVDLHDKIKQSGANPEVVLEGIIMTMADSRTNLSTMVINDVRKVFKNVTYKTVIPRNISLGEAPSFSQTILEYAPNSSGAVAYRQLAEEFLQRHS
;
A
#
# COMPACT_ATOMS: atom_id res chain seq x y z
N LEU A 1 -14.10 -5.28 7.26
CA LEU A 1 -12.75 -5.88 7.16
C LEU A 1 -12.94 -7.36 6.89
N ILE A 2 -12.27 -7.90 5.87
CA ILE A 2 -12.17 -9.35 5.64
C ILE A 2 -10.77 -9.73 6.15
N PRO A 3 -10.64 -10.35 7.33
CA PRO A 3 -9.33 -10.64 7.91
C PRO A 3 -8.63 -11.77 7.15
N SER A 4 -7.29 -11.75 7.17
CA SER A 4 -6.48 -12.90 6.77
C SER A 4 -6.55 -13.97 7.86
N GLU A 5 -6.86 -15.20 7.51
CA GLU A 5 -6.78 -16.38 8.39
C GLU A 5 -5.60 -17.29 7.96
N GLU A 6 -5.25 -18.31 8.76
CA GLU A 6 -4.20 -19.28 8.40
C GLU A 6 -4.42 -19.90 7.01
N ASP A 7 -5.68 -20.04 6.60
CA ASP A 7 -6.10 -20.51 5.28
C ASP A 7 -5.52 -19.68 4.13
N LEU A 8 -5.17 -18.40 4.36
CA LEU A 8 -4.58 -17.54 3.34
C LEU A 8 -3.15 -18.00 2.96
N ALA A 9 -2.41 -18.61 3.89
CA ALA A 9 -1.10 -19.19 3.60
C ALA A 9 -1.22 -20.46 2.72
N GLY A 10 -2.26 -21.27 2.96
CA GLY A 10 -2.59 -22.42 2.10
C GLY A 10 -3.02 -21.99 0.70
N CYS A 11 -3.79 -20.90 0.61
CA CYS A 11 -4.22 -20.29 -0.64
C CYS A 11 -3.03 -19.90 -1.54
N GLU A 12 -1.92 -19.41 -0.99
CA GLU A 12 -0.74 -19.07 -1.82
C GLU A 12 -0.15 -20.29 -2.54
N ILE A 13 -0.09 -21.44 -1.86
CA ILE A 13 0.41 -22.71 -2.43
C ILE A 13 -0.57 -23.26 -3.48
N GLU A 14 -1.87 -23.25 -3.16
CA GLU A 14 -2.92 -23.74 -4.07
C GLU A 14 -3.00 -22.87 -5.32
N MET A 15 -3.05 -21.55 -5.16
CA MET A 15 -2.97 -20.61 -6.28
C MET A 15 -1.71 -20.89 -7.06
N ALA A 16 -0.55 -21.09 -6.43
CA ALA A 16 0.71 -21.45 -7.09
C ALA A 16 0.72 -22.83 -7.80
N SER A 17 -0.39 -23.55 -7.87
CA SER A 17 -0.55 -24.77 -8.67
C SER A 17 -1.53 -24.62 -9.86
N GLU A 18 -2.37 -23.58 -9.88
CA GLU A 18 -3.43 -23.38 -10.88
C GLU A 18 -2.98 -22.58 -12.12
N GLY A 19 -3.74 -22.57 -13.22
CA GLY A 19 -3.38 -21.79 -14.43
C GLY A 19 -3.69 -20.29 -14.37
N ASP A 20 -4.76 -19.89 -13.66
CA ASP A 20 -5.38 -18.55 -13.75
C ASP A 20 -5.09 -17.63 -12.55
N ARG A 21 -3.99 -17.85 -11.83
CA ARG A 21 -3.66 -17.24 -10.53
C ARG A 21 -3.75 -15.70 -10.51
N LEU A 22 -3.33 -15.07 -11.59
CA LEU A 22 -3.31 -13.61 -11.72
C LEU A 22 -4.70 -13.02 -11.94
N VAL A 23 -5.59 -13.75 -12.62
CA VAL A 23 -6.88 -13.22 -13.07
C VAL A 23 -8.03 -13.63 -12.13
N ARG A 24 -7.83 -14.67 -11.32
CA ARG A 24 -8.85 -15.17 -10.39
C ARG A 24 -9.38 -14.11 -9.44
N LEU A 25 -8.48 -13.39 -8.74
CA LEU A 25 -8.87 -12.32 -7.82
C LEU A 25 -9.57 -11.16 -8.54
N ARG A 26 -9.03 -10.76 -9.70
CA ARG A 26 -9.63 -9.71 -10.55
C ARG A 26 -11.07 -10.02 -10.92
N ARG A 27 -11.37 -11.25 -11.32
CA ARG A 27 -12.73 -11.68 -11.66
C ARG A 27 -13.67 -11.61 -10.46
N MET A 28 -13.24 -12.09 -9.29
CA MET A 28 -14.03 -12.04 -8.06
C MET A 28 -14.33 -10.60 -7.64
N LEU A 29 -13.35 -9.70 -7.74
CA LEU A 29 -13.52 -8.29 -7.39
C LEU A 29 -14.37 -7.53 -8.42
N HIS A 30 -14.44 -7.98 -9.66
CA HIS A 30 -15.34 -7.39 -10.66
C HIS A 30 -16.80 -7.55 -10.25
N GLU A 31 -17.21 -8.75 -9.82
CA GLU A 31 -18.59 -8.99 -9.34
C GLU A 31 -18.91 -8.15 -8.09
N PHE A 32 -17.92 -7.99 -7.20
CA PHE A 32 -18.07 -7.12 -6.03
C PHE A 32 -18.22 -5.64 -6.42
N ARG A 33 -17.42 -5.17 -7.39
CA ARG A 33 -17.51 -3.80 -7.92
C ARG A 33 -18.89 -3.51 -8.49
N ASP A 34 -19.45 -4.45 -9.25
CA ASP A 34 -20.79 -4.32 -9.85
C ASP A 34 -21.91 -4.19 -8.81
N SER A 35 -21.69 -4.67 -7.58
CA SER A 35 -22.64 -4.52 -6.47
C SER A 35 -22.70 -3.11 -5.87
N ASN A 36 -21.70 -2.27 -6.15
CA ASN A 36 -21.62 -0.86 -5.74
C ASN A 36 -21.83 -0.61 -4.23
N VAL A 37 -21.34 -1.52 -3.38
CA VAL A 37 -21.51 -1.46 -1.91
C VAL A 37 -20.46 -0.60 -1.19
N ALA A 38 -19.39 -0.20 -1.89
CA ALA A 38 -18.30 0.60 -1.34
C ALA A 38 -17.70 1.52 -2.42
N ASP A 39 -17.32 2.73 -2.02
CA ASP A 39 -16.64 3.69 -2.92
C ASP A 39 -15.17 3.29 -3.16
N TYR A 40 -14.52 2.72 -2.14
CA TYR A 40 -13.12 2.30 -2.17
C TYR A 40 -12.92 0.93 -1.54
N VAL A 41 -12.01 0.13 -2.11
CA VAL A 41 -11.57 -1.15 -1.58
C VAL A 41 -10.06 -1.13 -1.42
N PHE A 42 -9.57 -1.20 -0.18
CA PHE A 42 -8.14 -1.32 0.11
C PHE A 42 -7.76 -2.79 0.26
N MET A 43 -6.73 -3.21 -0.46
CA MET A 43 -6.13 -4.54 -0.35
C MET A 43 -4.77 -4.45 0.33
N ASP A 44 -4.68 -4.88 1.59
CA ASP A 44 -3.41 -4.95 2.30
C ASP A 44 -2.64 -6.20 1.83
N CYS A 45 -1.48 -5.98 1.22
CA CYS A 45 -0.71 -7.04 0.56
C CYS A 45 0.41 -7.54 1.48
N PRO A 46 0.70 -8.86 1.50
CA PRO A 46 1.84 -9.36 2.22
C PRO A 46 3.15 -8.79 1.65
N PRO A 47 4.23 -8.69 2.45
CA PRO A 47 5.52 -8.13 2.00
C PRO A 47 6.26 -9.01 1.00
N SER A 48 5.79 -10.24 0.74
CA SER A 48 6.35 -11.14 -0.24
C SER A 48 5.93 -10.75 -1.67
N LEU A 49 6.90 -10.66 -2.59
CA LEU A 49 6.66 -10.47 -4.03
C LEU A 49 6.15 -11.76 -4.71
N GLY A 50 5.23 -12.46 -4.05
CA GLY A 50 4.71 -13.77 -4.43
C GLY A 50 3.44 -13.72 -5.27
N VAL A 51 2.71 -14.84 -5.29
CA VAL A 51 1.47 -14.99 -6.07
C VAL A 51 0.38 -14.06 -5.56
N MET A 52 0.32 -13.84 -4.25
CA MET A 52 -0.67 -12.95 -3.64
C MET A 52 -0.50 -11.49 -4.07
N MET A 53 0.71 -10.95 -3.96
CA MET A 53 0.98 -9.56 -4.34
C MET A 53 0.77 -9.34 -5.84
N THR A 54 1.20 -10.29 -6.68
CA THR A 54 0.99 -10.21 -8.14
C THR A 54 -0.48 -10.32 -8.52
N SER A 55 -1.25 -11.18 -7.84
CA SER A 55 -2.70 -11.31 -8.04
C SER A 55 -3.46 -10.05 -7.58
N ALA A 56 -3.09 -9.49 -6.42
CA ALA A 56 -3.64 -8.21 -5.94
C ALA A 56 -3.36 -7.08 -6.93
N LEU A 57 -2.13 -6.97 -7.44
CA LEU A 57 -1.77 -5.94 -8.41
C LEU A 57 -2.45 -6.14 -9.78
N ALA A 58 -2.66 -7.39 -10.19
CA ALA A 58 -3.43 -7.70 -11.39
C ALA A 58 -4.93 -7.38 -11.25
N ALA A 59 -5.43 -7.30 -10.01
CA ALA A 59 -6.82 -6.98 -9.71
C ALA A 59 -7.08 -5.50 -9.38
N ALA A 60 -6.08 -4.78 -8.90
CA ALA A 60 -6.20 -3.39 -8.45
C ALA A 60 -6.39 -2.41 -9.61
N ASP A 61 -7.20 -1.36 -9.40
CA ASP A 61 -7.18 -0.18 -10.26
C ASP A 61 -5.91 0.65 -9.99
N GLU A 62 -5.49 0.73 -8.73
CA GLU A 62 -4.43 1.63 -8.27
C GLU A 62 -3.49 0.97 -7.24
N LEU A 63 -2.21 1.37 -7.28
CA LEU A 63 -1.17 0.95 -6.35
C LEU A 63 -0.69 2.13 -5.48
N ILE A 64 -0.74 1.93 -4.16
CA ILE A 64 -0.14 2.83 -3.16
C ILE A 64 1.04 2.12 -2.49
N ILE A 65 2.18 2.80 -2.42
CA ILE A 65 3.41 2.25 -1.83
C ILE A 65 3.76 2.99 -0.54
N PRO A 66 3.58 2.38 0.64
CA PRO A 66 4.15 2.91 1.88
C PRO A 66 5.66 2.66 1.91
N LEU A 67 6.44 3.74 1.89
CA LEU A 67 7.90 3.71 1.89
C LEU A 67 8.46 4.13 3.25
N GLN A 68 9.11 3.19 3.92
CA GLN A 68 9.86 3.50 5.14
C GLN A 68 11.12 4.32 4.81
N CYS A 69 11.30 5.45 5.48
CA CYS A 69 12.40 6.40 5.24
C CYS A 69 13.77 5.94 5.80
N GLU A 70 14.16 4.71 5.50
CA GLU A 70 15.41 4.06 5.91
C GLU A 70 16.19 3.51 4.70
N TYR A 71 17.42 3.05 4.93
CA TYR A 71 18.36 2.67 3.85
C TYR A 71 17.76 1.62 2.88
N PHE A 72 17.11 0.58 3.41
CA PHE A 72 16.53 -0.50 2.61
C PHE A 72 15.22 -0.11 1.90
N GLY A 73 14.61 1.02 2.26
CA GLY A 73 13.34 1.45 1.66
C GLY A 73 13.45 1.64 0.15
N LEU A 74 14.54 2.27 -0.31
CA LEU A 74 14.73 2.57 -1.75
C LEU A 74 14.88 1.31 -2.61
N GLU A 75 15.54 0.27 -2.09
CA GLU A 75 15.67 -1.01 -2.78
C GLU A 75 14.29 -1.70 -2.90
N GLY A 76 13.51 -1.68 -1.82
CA GLY A 76 12.13 -2.19 -1.84
C GLY A 76 11.26 -1.46 -2.85
N LEU A 77 11.33 -0.12 -2.88
CA LEU A 77 10.59 0.70 -3.85
C LEU A 77 10.92 0.30 -5.29
N ALA A 78 12.20 0.16 -5.63
CA ALA A 78 12.62 -0.21 -6.98
C ALA A 78 12.05 -1.58 -7.40
N LYS A 79 12.03 -2.56 -6.49
CA LYS A 79 11.45 -3.90 -6.76
C LYS A 79 9.94 -3.84 -6.98
N ILE A 80 9.22 -3.02 -6.22
CA ILE A 80 7.76 -2.88 -6.35
C ILE A 80 7.42 -2.19 -7.67
N VAL A 81 8.16 -1.14 -8.06
CA VAL A 81 7.97 -0.45 -9.34
C VAL A 81 8.26 -1.39 -10.52
N ASP A 82 9.35 -2.18 -10.46
CA ASP A 82 9.64 -3.19 -11.48
C ASP A 82 8.54 -4.25 -11.59
N LEU A 83 7.95 -4.66 -10.45
CA LEU A 83 6.82 -5.59 -10.45
C LEU A 83 5.57 -4.98 -11.09
N HIS A 84 5.27 -3.73 -10.79
CA HIS A 84 4.17 -2.97 -11.40
C HIS A 84 4.34 -2.88 -12.92
N ASP A 85 5.52 -2.52 -13.40
CA ASP A 85 5.83 -2.47 -14.82
C ASP A 85 5.69 -3.85 -15.50
N LYS A 86 6.14 -4.92 -14.85
CA LYS A 86 5.98 -6.29 -15.35
C LYS A 86 4.52 -6.72 -15.47
N ILE A 87 3.68 -6.40 -14.48
CA ILE A 87 2.24 -6.70 -14.54
C ILE A 87 1.59 -5.97 -15.71
N LYS A 88 1.91 -4.69 -15.91
CA LYS A 88 1.42 -3.92 -17.06
C LYS A 88 1.86 -4.53 -18.40
N GLN A 89 3.15 -4.81 -18.54
CA GLN A 89 3.73 -5.36 -19.77
C GLN A 89 3.26 -6.78 -20.10
N SER A 90 2.93 -7.58 -19.09
CA SER A 90 2.40 -8.94 -19.27
C SER A 90 0.99 -8.96 -19.86
N GLY A 91 0.27 -7.83 -19.82
CA GLY A 91 -1.14 -7.74 -20.20
C GLY A 91 -2.12 -8.24 -19.12
N ALA A 92 -1.63 -8.69 -17.96
CA ALA A 92 -2.48 -9.12 -16.85
C ALA A 92 -3.34 -7.97 -16.30
N ASN A 93 -2.76 -6.76 -16.21
CA ASN A 93 -3.48 -5.53 -15.87
C ASN A 93 -2.78 -4.31 -16.47
N PRO A 94 -3.07 -3.93 -17.72
CA PRO A 94 -2.41 -2.79 -18.36
C PRO A 94 -2.82 -1.44 -17.74
N GLU A 95 -4.00 -1.38 -17.14
CA GLU A 95 -4.61 -0.14 -16.63
C GLU A 95 -4.13 0.24 -15.23
N VAL A 96 -3.49 -0.67 -14.47
CA VAL A 96 -3.08 -0.36 -13.10
C VAL A 96 -2.14 0.85 -13.06
N VAL A 97 -2.48 1.83 -12.23
CA VAL A 97 -1.68 3.04 -12.05
C VAL A 97 -0.93 3.01 -10.73
N LEU A 98 0.28 3.55 -10.73
CA LEU A 98 0.95 3.91 -9.49
C LEU A 98 0.31 5.22 -9.01
N GLU A 99 -0.65 5.12 -8.10
CA GLU A 99 -1.35 6.29 -7.54
C GLU A 99 -0.37 7.11 -6.71
N GLY A 100 0.32 6.46 -5.78
CA GLY A 100 1.33 7.19 -5.05
C GLY A 100 2.19 6.47 -4.04
N ILE A 101 3.17 7.24 -3.56
CA ILE A 101 4.18 6.82 -2.59
C ILE A 101 4.00 7.64 -1.33
N ILE A 102 3.78 6.96 -0.21
CA ILE A 102 3.58 7.56 1.11
C ILE A 102 4.85 7.36 1.93
N MET A 103 5.44 8.45 2.42
CA MET A 103 6.61 8.38 3.29
C MET A 103 6.18 7.98 4.71
N THR A 104 6.76 6.91 5.27
CA THR A 104 6.40 6.38 6.58
C THR A 104 7.61 6.25 7.53
N MET A 105 7.30 6.18 8.82
CA MET A 105 8.26 6.13 9.93
C MET A 105 9.36 7.21 9.85
N ALA A 106 9.03 8.38 9.30
CA ALA A 106 10.00 9.44 9.11
C ALA A 106 10.49 9.98 10.46
N ASP A 107 11.81 10.06 10.62
CA ASP A 107 12.44 10.64 11.81
C ASP A 107 13.22 11.90 11.42
N SER A 108 12.63 13.06 11.71
CA SER A 108 13.17 14.38 11.39
C SER A 108 14.50 14.68 12.10
N ARG A 109 14.88 13.88 13.10
CA ARG A 109 16.18 13.99 13.79
C ARG A 109 17.31 13.35 13.00
N THR A 110 16.99 12.57 11.97
CA THR A 110 17.96 11.84 11.17
C THR A 110 18.12 12.48 9.79
N ASN A 111 19.38 12.70 9.39
CA ASN A 111 19.69 13.16 8.03
C ASN A 111 19.25 12.12 6.98
N LEU A 112 19.33 10.82 7.32
CA LEU A 112 18.93 9.74 6.42
C LEU A 112 17.46 9.85 6.01
N SER A 113 16.54 10.02 6.96
CA SER A 113 15.12 10.16 6.65
C SER A 113 14.87 11.35 5.72
N THR A 114 15.55 12.48 5.96
CA THR A 114 15.41 13.68 5.13
C THR A 114 15.96 13.45 3.71
N MET A 115 17.11 12.78 3.59
CA MET A 115 17.69 12.43 2.28
C MET A 115 16.76 11.52 1.48
N VAL A 116 16.27 10.44 2.08
CA VAL A 116 15.35 9.50 1.40
C VAL A 116 14.09 10.21 0.89
N ILE A 117 13.46 11.04 1.73
CA ILE A 117 12.25 11.81 1.33
C ILE A 117 12.56 12.70 0.13
N ASN A 118 13.70 13.42 0.16
CA ASN A 118 14.09 14.34 -0.91
C ASN A 118 14.41 13.61 -2.21
N ASP A 119 15.14 12.50 -2.15
CA ASP A 119 15.52 11.71 -3.32
C ASP A 119 14.30 11.12 -4.00
N VAL A 120 13.37 10.55 -3.24
CA VAL A 120 12.14 9.97 -3.81
C VAL A 120 11.25 11.07 -4.38
N ARG A 121 11.10 12.21 -3.70
CA ARG A 121 10.36 13.35 -4.26
C ARG A 121 11.00 13.92 -5.52
N LYS A 122 12.32 13.86 -5.66
CA LYS A 122 13.03 14.31 -6.86
C LYS A 122 12.74 13.42 -8.06
N VAL A 123 12.67 12.10 -7.86
CA VAL A 123 12.43 11.10 -8.92
C VAL A 123 10.93 10.96 -9.22
N PHE A 124 10.10 10.84 -8.18
CA PHE A 124 8.67 10.52 -8.24
C PHE A 124 7.78 11.73 -7.92
N LYS A 125 8.06 12.88 -8.54
CA LYS A 125 7.42 14.17 -8.22
C LYS A 125 5.88 14.15 -8.27
N ASN A 126 5.32 13.45 -9.25
CA ASN A 126 3.88 13.50 -9.53
C ASN A 126 3.08 12.46 -8.76
N VAL A 127 3.74 11.47 -8.15
CA VAL A 127 3.09 10.36 -7.46
C VAL A 127 3.45 10.34 -5.97
N THR A 128 4.25 11.27 -5.46
CA THR A 128 4.56 11.31 -4.02
C THR A 128 3.50 12.07 -3.24
N TYR A 129 3.11 11.54 -2.08
CA TYR A 129 2.27 12.27 -1.12
C TYR A 129 3.05 13.40 -0.46
N LYS A 130 2.36 14.53 -0.26
CA LYS A 130 2.87 15.66 0.52
C LYS A 130 2.92 15.30 1.99
N THR A 131 1.90 14.58 2.45
CA THR A 131 1.80 14.09 3.82
C THR A 131 2.88 13.04 4.09
N VAL A 132 3.52 13.15 5.26
CA VAL A 132 4.57 12.24 5.74
C VAL A 132 4.11 11.67 7.08
N ILE A 133 4.15 10.34 7.23
CA ILE A 133 3.80 9.68 8.48
C ILE A 133 5.04 9.63 9.38
N PRO A 134 5.05 10.36 10.51
CA PRO A 134 6.21 10.44 11.38
C PRO A 134 6.38 9.14 12.20
N ARG A 135 7.60 8.88 12.65
CA ARG A 135 7.84 7.88 13.69
C ARG A 135 7.14 8.32 14.97
N ASN A 136 6.18 7.54 15.44
CA ASN A 136 5.35 7.86 16.59
C ASN A 136 5.15 6.62 17.48
N ILE A 137 5.38 6.77 18.79
CA ILE A 137 5.30 5.65 19.75
C ILE A 137 3.85 5.15 19.87
N SER A 138 2.89 6.06 20.02
CA SER A 138 1.46 5.70 20.15
C SER A 138 0.93 4.96 18.93
N LEU A 139 1.42 5.27 17.74
CA LEU A 139 1.09 4.54 16.50
C LEU A 139 1.56 3.07 16.55
N GLY A 140 2.73 2.81 17.15
CA GLY A 140 3.23 1.45 17.34
C GLY A 140 2.52 0.69 18.46
N GLU A 141 1.99 1.39 19.47
CA GLU A 141 1.26 0.78 20.58
C GLU A 141 -0.19 0.45 20.24
N ALA A 142 -0.88 1.27 19.45
CA ALA A 142 -2.31 1.14 19.17
C ALA A 142 -2.77 -0.28 18.75
N PRO A 143 -2.04 -1.03 17.89
CA PRO A 143 -2.39 -2.41 17.54
C PRO A 143 -2.45 -3.36 18.74
N SER A 144 -1.58 -3.19 19.74
CA SER A 144 -1.58 -4.02 20.96
C SER A 144 -2.84 -3.84 21.83
N PHE A 145 -3.54 -2.72 21.65
CA PHE A 145 -4.83 -2.42 22.28
C PHE A 145 -6.01 -2.73 21.36
N SER A 146 -5.77 -3.31 20.18
CA SER A 146 -6.81 -3.56 19.16
C SER A 146 -7.58 -2.29 18.78
N GLN A 147 -6.90 -1.15 18.79
CA GLN A 147 -7.47 0.16 18.47
C GLN A 147 -6.74 0.76 17.28
N THR A 148 -7.46 1.52 16.46
CA THR A 148 -6.83 2.39 15.48
C THR A 148 -6.08 3.52 16.19
N ILE A 149 -5.15 4.18 15.51
CA ILE A 149 -4.46 5.35 16.07
C ILE A 149 -5.43 6.51 16.36
N LEU A 150 -6.54 6.58 15.64
CA LEU A 150 -7.58 7.59 15.85
C LEU A 150 -8.36 7.35 17.15
N GLU A 151 -8.48 6.10 17.59
CA GLU A 151 -9.14 5.74 18.85
C GLU A 151 -8.17 5.78 20.03
N TYR A 152 -6.97 5.19 19.88
CA TYR A 152 -5.99 5.07 20.96
C TYR A 152 -5.39 6.43 21.36
N ALA A 153 -4.96 7.22 20.37
CA ALA A 153 -4.31 8.50 20.60
C ALA A 153 -4.71 9.52 19.51
N PRO A 154 -5.97 10.00 19.49
CA PRO A 154 -6.51 10.85 18.43
C PRO A 154 -5.71 12.12 18.17
N ASN A 155 -5.09 12.68 19.22
CA ASN A 155 -4.33 13.93 19.13
C ASN A 155 -2.82 13.71 18.93
N SER A 156 -2.37 12.47 18.75
CA SER A 156 -0.97 12.15 18.47
C SER A 156 -0.55 12.66 17.09
N SER A 157 0.76 12.87 16.88
CA SER A 157 1.28 13.26 15.57
C SER A 157 0.99 12.22 14.48
N GLY A 158 0.94 10.93 14.84
CA GLY A 158 0.54 9.85 13.93
C GLY A 158 -0.93 9.97 13.49
N ALA A 159 -1.85 10.16 14.44
CA ALA A 159 -3.28 10.33 14.14
C ALA A 159 -3.55 11.56 13.25
N VAL A 160 -2.88 12.68 13.54
CA VAL A 160 -2.99 13.89 12.72
C VAL A 160 -2.48 13.64 11.29
N ALA A 161 -1.34 12.97 11.15
CA ALA A 161 -0.77 12.65 9.84
C ALA A 161 -1.67 11.72 9.02
N TYR A 162 -2.29 10.70 9.63
CA TYR A 162 -3.24 9.83 8.92
C TYR A 162 -4.52 10.57 8.48
N ARG A 163 -5.02 11.53 9.27
CA ARG A 163 -6.14 12.37 8.85
C ARG A 163 -5.79 13.25 7.65
N GLN A 164 -4.62 13.88 7.67
CA GLN A 164 -4.11 14.67 6.54
C GLN A 164 -3.89 13.80 5.30
N LEU A 165 -3.40 12.58 5.48
CA LEU A 165 -3.21 11.63 4.38
C LEU A 165 -4.55 11.26 3.75
N ALA A 166 -5.57 10.99 4.56
CA ALA A 166 -6.92 10.69 4.07
C ALA A 166 -7.54 11.88 3.31
N GLU A 167 -7.36 13.11 3.81
CA GLU A 167 -7.79 14.32 3.10
C GLU A 167 -7.05 14.49 1.76
N GLU A 168 -5.73 14.28 1.74
CA GLU A 168 -4.94 14.34 0.51
C GLU A 168 -5.36 13.26 -0.49
N PHE A 169 -5.60 12.03 -0.03
CA PHE A 169 -6.13 10.93 -0.85
C PHE A 169 -7.46 11.33 -1.50
N LEU A 170 -8.43 11.80 -0.72
CA LEU A 170 -9.73 12.20 -1.24
C LEU A 170 -9.64 13.36 -2.26
N GLN A 171 -8.76 14.33 -2.01
CA GLN A 171 -8.54 15.44 -2.95
C GLN A 171 -7.98 15.00 -4.30
N ARG A 172 -7.20 13.92 -4.35
CA ARG A 172 -6.67 13.35 -5.60
C ARG A 172 -7.73 12.62 -6.43
N HIS A 173 -8.81 12.19 -5.77
CA HIS A 173 -9.91 11.43 -6.36
C HIS A 173 -11.20 12.26 -6.55
N SER A 174 -11.12 13.58 -6.33
CA SER A 174 -12.23 14.53 -6.48
C SER A 174 -12.27 15.18 -7.86
#